data_AF-A0A3M1ZLE0-F1
#
_entry.id   AF-A0A3M1ZLE0-F1
#
_cell.length_a   1.000
_cell.length_b   1.000
_cell.length_c   1.000
_cell.angle_alpha   90.00
_cell.angle_beta   90.00
_cell.angle_gamma   90.00
#
_symmetry.space_group_name_H-M   'P 1'
#
loop_
_entity.id
_entity.type
_entity.pdbx_description
1 polymer ?
#
loop_
_entity_poly.entity_id
_entity_poly.type
_entity_poly.pdbx_seq_one_letter_code
_entity_poly.pdbx_strand_id
1 'polypeptide(L)'
;MKKQSYPHQPLIDWLLKELEERNLSMSEASRNAGLYQGAISAIVSGTQPGLTACKRLAAYFGVPTEYVLRLAGHLPPEERHEEMTEQILFLAQKLTPELQQLYLEIGQTLIRFQEELAGSEELEGKKYHLSLVAEESESYRTD
;
A
#
# COMPACT_ATOMS: atom_id res chain seq x y z
N MET A 1 16.67 -21.87 -17.44
CA MET A 1 16.03 -22.01 -16.12
C MET A 1 15.06 -20.85 -15.96
N LYS A 2 13.75 -21.11 -15.89
CA LYS A 2 12.73 -20.06 -15.80
C LYS A 2 12.77 -19.47 -14.38
N LYS A 3 13.16 -18.21 -14.22
CA LYS A 3 12.96 -17.46 -12.96
C LYS A 3 11.45 -17.32 -12.77
N GLN A 4 10.90 -18.13 -11.87
CA GLN A 4 9.52 -18.00 -11.43
C GLN A 4 9.46 -16.69 -10.64
N SER A 5 8.80 -15.67 -11.20
CA SER A 5 8.66 -14.34 -10.58
C SER A 5 7.62 -14.46 -9.46
N TYR A 6 8.07 -14.58 -8.22
CA TYR A 6 7.18 -14.61 -7.06
C TYR A 6 6.68 -13.17 -6.77
N PRO A 7 5.37 -12.96 -6.55
CA PRO A 7 4.75 -11.64 -6.45
C PRO A 7 5.17 -10.79 -5.23
N HIS A 8 6.04 -11.30 -4.35
CA HIS A 8 6.45 -10.63 -3.10
C HIS A 8 7.97 -10.61 -2.89
N GLN A 9 8.75 -10.77 -3.97
CA GLN A 9 10.21 -10.59 -3.92
C GLN A 9 10.65 -9.25 -3.25
N PRO A 10 9.97 -8.10 -3.50
CA PRO A 10 10.34 -6.84 -2.85
C PRO A 10 10.23 -6.87 -1.33
N LEU A 11 9.24 -7.58 -0.77
CA LEU A 11 9.09 -7.74 0.67
C LEU A 11 10.23 -8.59 1.27
N ILE A 12 10.59 -9.68 0.59
CA ILE A 12 11.66 -10.57 1.05
C ILE A 12 12.98 -9.79 1.10
N ASP A 13 13.31 -9.09 0.03
CA ASP A 13 14.54 -8.31 -0.07
C ASP A 13 14.60 -7.23 1.01
N TRP A 14 13.49 -6.50 1.23
CA TRP A 14 13.39 -5.50 2.29
C TRP A 14 13.52 -6.12 3.69
N LEU A 15 12.85 -7.25 3.97
CA LEU A 15 12.94 -7.91 5.28
C LEU A 15 14.36 -8.38 5.58
N LEU A 16 15.04 -9.00 4.61
CA LEU A 16 16.42 -9.46 4.80
C LEU A 16 17.37 -8.29 5.11
N LYS A 17 17.19 -7.17 4.41
CA LYS A 17 17.95 -5.94 4.68
C LYS A 17 17.70 -5.40 6.09
N GLU A 18 16.45 -5.25 6.51
CA GLU A 18 16.12 -4.75 7.86
C GLU A 18 16.65 -5.66 8.98
N LEU A 19 16.63 -6.98 8.76
CA LEU A 19 17.20 -7.95 9.72
C LEU A 19 18.71 -7.79 9.83
N GLU A 20 19.40 -7.63 8.70
CA GLU A 20 20.85 -7.41 8.65
C GLU A 20 21.24 -6.10 9.34
N GLU A 21 20.59 -4.98 8.99
CA GLU A 21 20.88 -3.65 9.54
C GLU A 21 20.65 -3.59 11.06
N ARG A 22 19.70 -4.35 11.58
CA ARG A 22 19.36 -4.41 13.00
C ARG A 22 20.03 -5.57 13.75
N ASN A 23 20.83 -6.39 13.05
CA ASN A 23 21.45 -7.61 13.57
C ASN A 23 20.46 -8.53 14.29
N LEU A 24 19.31 -8.78 13.66
CA LEU A 24 18.21 -9.58 14.21
C LEU A 24 18.12 -10.93 13.50
N SER A 25 17.90 -12.01 14.26
CA SER A 25 17.44 -13.26 13.65
C SER A 25 15.96 -13.18 13.24
N MET A 26 15.57 -13.98 12.25
CA MET A 26 14.17 -14.07 11.82
C MET A 26 13.22 -14.50 12.96
N SER A 27 13.70 -15.34 13.88
CA SER A 27 12.91 -15.80 15.03
C SER A 27 12.69 -14.68 16.04
N GLU A 28 13.74 -13.91 16.35
CA GLU A 28 13.65 -12.75 17.24
C GLU A 28 12.75 -11.67 16.63
N ALA A 29 12.94 -11.34 15.36
CA ALA A 29 12.10 -10.35 14.68
C ALA A 29 10.64 -10.79 14.59
N SER A 30 10.36 -12.08 14.34
CA SER A 30 8.97 -12.59 14.35
C SER A 30 8.31 -12.37 15.71
N ARG A 31 9.01 -12.73 16.79
CA ARG A 31 8.52 -12.57 18.16
C ARG A 31 8.33 -11.10 18.52
N ASN A 32 9.32 -10.26 18.21
CA ASN A 32 9.30 -8.83 18.56
C ASN A 32 8.22 -8.06 17.77
N ALA A 33 7.94 -8.47 16.52
CA ALA A 33 6.81 -7.96 15.75
C ALA A 33 5.44 -8.50 16.21
N GLY A 34 5.41 -9.36 17.24
CA GLY A 34 4.19 -10.00 17.70
C GLY A 34 3.59 -10.97 16.69
N LEU A 35 4.40 -11.55 15.79
CA LEU A 35 3.99 -12.60 14.86
C LEU A 35 4.16 -13.98 15.51
N TYR A 36 3.57 -15.01 14.91
CA TYR A 36 3.84 -16.39 15.33
C TYR A 36 5.30 -16.78 15.04
N GLN A 37 5.82 -17.73 15.81
CA GLN A 37 7.19 -18.19 15.67
C GLN A 37 7.44 -18.78 14.28
N GLY A 38 8.39 -18.21 13.53
CA GLY A 38 8.72 -18.64 12.17
C GLY A 38 7.95 -17.93 11.06
N ALA A 39 7.09 -16.94 11.38
CA ALA A 39 6.36 -16.16 10.37
C ALA A 39 7.29 -15.53 9.32
N ILE A 40 8.36 -14.87 9.74
CA ILE A 40 9.32 -14.25 8.80
C ILE A 40 10.04 -15.31 7.96
N SER A 41 10.40 -16.46 8.54
CA SER A 41 11.01 -17.57 7.79
C SER A 41 10.07 -18.12 6.71
N ALA A 42 8.77 -18.21 7.01
CA ALA A 42 7.76 -18.63 6.05
C ALA A 42 7.63 -17.61 4.91
N ILE A 43 7.66 -16.31 5.24
CA ILE A 43 7.65 -15.23 4.24
C ILE A 43 8.86 -15.30 3.33
N VAL A 44 10.07 -15.44 3.88
CA VAL A 44 11.32 -15.58 3.10
C VAL A 44 11.30 -16.84 2.22
N SER A 45 10.60 -17.88 2.64
CA SER A 45 10.42 -19.13 1.87
C SER A 45 9.32 -19.04 0.80
N GLY A 46 8.65 -17.89 0.65
CA GLY A 46 7.68 -17.64 -0.41
C GLY A 46 6.22 -17.57 0.05
N THR A 47 5.95 -17.54 1.37
CA THR A 47 4.59 -17.41 1.88
C THR A 47 4.15 -15.96 1.86
N GLN A 48 3.08 -15.64 1.13
CA GLN A 48 2.54 -14.28 1.16
C GLN A 48 1.90 -13.99 2.55
N PRO A 49 2.34 -12.95 3.27
CA PRO A 49 1.75 -12.60 4.55
C PRO A 49 0.34 -12.01 4.36
N GLY A 50 -0.56 -12.24 5.30
CA GLY A 50 -1.85 -11.55 5.34
C GLY A 50 -1.75 -10.11 5.87
N LEU A 51 -2.83 -9.34 5.72
CA LEU A 51 -2.90 -7.91 6.11
C LEU A 51 -2.48 -7.65 7.57
N THR A 52 -2.93 -8.50 8.50
CA THR A 52 -2.57 -8.39 9.93
C THR A 52 -1.07 -8.55 10.16
N ALA A 53 -0.43 -9.46 9.44
CA ALA A 53 1.01 -9.66 9.54
C ALA A 53 1.76 -8.46 8.95
N CYS A 54 1.32 -7.91 7.81
CA CYS A 54 1.87 -6.68 7.24
C CYS A 54 1.78 -5.49 8.22
N LYS A 55 0.63 -5.29 8.89
CA LYS A 55 0.46 -4.24 9.91
C LYS A 55 1.44 -4.39 11.08
N ARG A 56 1.62 -5.61 11.57
CA ARG A 56 2.54 -5.93 12.66
C ARG A 56 4.00 -5.71 12.28
N LEU A 57 4.37 -6.13 11.08
CA LEU A 57 5.70 -5.85 10.51
C LEU A 57 5.94 -4.34 10.39
N ALA A 58 5.00 -3.60 9.81
CA ALA A 58 5.10 -2.15 9.65
C ALA A 58 5.31 -1.42 10.99
N ALA A 59 4.49 -1.76 11.99
CA ALA A 59 4.61 -1.20 13.33
C ALA A 59 5.96 -1.51 13.99
N TYR A 60 6.47 -2.74 13.83
CA TYR A 60 7.75 -3.13 14.41
C TYR A 60 8.96 -2.47 13.73
N PHE A 61 8.95 -2.41 12.40
CA PHE A 61 10.02 -1.81 11.63
C PHE A 61 9.93 -0.29 11.55
N GLY A 62 8.85 0.32 12.04
CA GLY A 62 8.69 1.77 12.11
C GLY A 62 8.43 2.42 10.75
N VAL A 63 7.73 1.70 9.86
CA VAL A 63 7.39 2.16 8.50
C VAL A 63 5.87 2.24 8.32
N PRO A 64 5.36 3.02 7.34
CA PRO A 64 3.94 3.03 7.02
C PRO A 64 3.40 1.63 6.70
N THR A 65 2.15 1.36 7.05
CA THR A 65 1.52 0.04 6.79
C THR A 65 1.38 -0.19 5.29
N GLU A 66 1.03 0.85 4.55
CA GLU A 66 0.85 0.90 3.10
C GLU A 66 2.15 0.48 2.39
N TYR A 67 3.30 0.90 2.91
CA TYR A 67 4.61 0.52 2.37
C TYR A 67 4.80 -1.01 2.40
N VAL A 68 4.58 -1.65 3.55
CA VAL A 68 4.71 -3.11 3.69
C VAL A 68 3.63 -3.84 2.88
N LEU A 69 2.41 -3.30 2.82
CA LEU A 69 1.33 -3.87 2.01
C LEU A 69 1.64 -3.85 0.51
N ARG A 70 2.24 -2.77 -0.02
CA ARG A 70 2.71 -2.70 -1.41
C ARG A 70 3.82 -3.70 -1.68
N LEU A 71 4.82 -3.78 -0.78
CA LEU A 71 5.90 -4.77 -0.91
C LEU A 71 5.38 -6.21 -0.91
N ALA A 72 4.34 -6.49 -0.13
CA ALA A 72 3.67 -7.78 -0.05
C ALA A 72 2.69 -8.06 -1.20
N GLY A 73 2.49 -7.11 -2.12
CA GLY A 73 1.59 -7.23 -3.28
C GLY A 73 0.10 -7.05 -2.96
N HIS A 74 -0.25 -6.51 -1.79
CA HIS A 74 -1.66 -6.23 -1.42
C HIS A 74 -2.17 -4.90 -1.94
N LEU A 75 -1.26 -3.99 -2.28
CA LEU A 75 -1.57 -2.67 -2.85
C LEU A 75 -0.80 -2.50 -4.16
N PRO A 76 -1.33 -1.73 -5.12
CA PRO A 76 -0.60 -1.42 -6.34
C PRO A 76 0.73 -0.73 -6.01
N PRO A 77 1.80 -0.97 -6.79
CA PRO A 77 3.06 -0.27 -6.62
C PRO A 77 2.80 1.23 -6.70
N GLU A 78 3.43 1.98 -5.80
CA GLU A 78 3.39 3.44 -5.87
C GLU A 78 4.13 3.84 -7.15
N GLU A 79 3.47 4.57 -8.05
CA GLU A 79 4.15 5.22 -9.16
C GLU A 79 5.11 6.23 -8.56
N ARG A 80 6.35 5.80 -8.36
CA ARG A 80 7.37 6.65 -7.77
C ARG A 80 7.81 7.63 -8.86
N HIS A 81 7.09 8.74 -8.96
CA HIS A 81 7.47 9.86 -9.82
C HIS A 81 8.64 10.61 -9.16
N GLU A 82 9.81 9.96 -9.08
CA GLU A 82 11.02 10.53 -8.47
C GLU A 82 11.37 11.88 -9.13
N GLU A 83 11.29 11.95 -10.47
CA GLU A 83 11.49 13.18 -11.23
C GLU A 83 10.48 14.29 -10.87
N MET A 84 9.22 13.94 -10.63
CA MET A 84 8.19 14.91 -10.22
C MET A 84 8.46 15.41 -8.79
N THR A 85 8.85 14.49 -7.90
CA THR A 85 9.13 14.80 -6.49
C THR A 85 10.27 15.80 -6.38
N GLU A 86 11.36 15.58 -7.13
CA GLU A 86 12.49 16.50 -7.19
C GLU A 86 12.10 17.87 -7.75
N GLN A 87 11.28 17.91 -8.82
CA GLN A 87 10.79 19.15 -9.41
C GLN A 87 9.89 19.94 -8.45
N ILE A 88 8.97 19.28 -7.74
CA ILE A 88 8.11 19.89 -6.72
C ILE A 88 8.97 20.52 -5.62
N LEU A 89 9.94 19.78 -5.10
CA LEU A 89 10.83 20.26 -4.04
C LEU A 89 11.69 21.45 -4.49
N PHE A 90 12.19 21.43 -5.73
CA PHE A 90 12.94 22.53 -6.31
C PHE A 90 12.10 23.80 -6.45
N LEU A 91 10.86 23.67 -6.94
CA LEU A 91 9.95 24.80 -7.09
C LEU A 91 9.58 25.39 -5.72
N ALA A 92 9.21 24.55 -4.76
CA ALA A 92 8.83 24.98 -3.42
C ALA A 92 9.95 25.80 -2.75
N GLN A 93 11.21 25.40 -2.87
CA GLN A 93 12.36 26.11 -2.30
C GLN A 93 12.60 27.52 -2.91
N LYS A 94 12.11 27.77 -4.12
CA LYS A 94 12.24 29.08 -4.80
C LYS A 94 11.13 30.07 -4.48
N LEU A 95 10.04 29.60 -3.87
CA LEU A 95 8.89 30.44 -3.52
C LEU A 95 9.15 31.23 -2.22
N THR A 96 8.48 32.37 -2.07
CA THR A 96 8.44 33.08 -0.77
C THR A 96 7.65 32.26 0.25
N PRO A 97 7.83 32.47 1.57
CA PRO A 97 7.08 31.73 2.59
C PRO A 97 5.56 31.76 2.40
N GLU A 98 5.01 32.89 1.98
CA GLU A 98 3.57 33.05 1.72
C GLU A 98 3.11 32.19 0.54
N LEU A 99 3.93 32.14 -0.52
CA LEU A 99 3.65 31.34 -1.71
C LEU A 99 3.90 29.84 -1.48
N GLN A 100 4.85 29.47 -0.61
CA GLN A 100 5.02 28.08 -0.16
C GLN A 100 3.78 27.59 0.58
N GLN A 101 3.21 28.43 1.46
CA GLN A 101 1.99 28.10 2.19
C GLN A 101 0.81 27.90 1.23
N LEU A 102 0.62 28.81 0.26
CA LEU A 102 -0.39 28.67 -0.79
C LEU A 102 -0.17 27.41 -1.64
N TYR A 103 1.08 27.09 -1.98
CA TYR A 103 1.43 25.90 -2.76
C TYR A 103 1.00 24.60 -2.04
N LEU A 104 1.24 24.53 -0.73
CA LEU A 104 0.80 23.40 0.10
C LEU A 104 -0.74 23.32 0.19
N GLU A 105 -1.42 24.45 0.37
CA GLU A 105 -2.88 24.50 0.44
C GLU A 105 -3.54 24.04 -0.86
N ILE A 106 -2.97 24.42 -2.01
CA ILE A 106 -3.41 23.94 -3.32
C ILE A 106 -3.20 22.43 -3.41
N GLY A 107 -2.00 21.93 -3.07
CA GLY A 107 -1.71 20.49 -3.09
C GLY A 107 -2.68 19.67 -2.22
N GLN A 108 -2.96 20.12 -1.00
CA GLN A 108 -3.93 19.49 -0.10
C GLN A 108 -5.36 19.53 -0.66
N THR A 109 -5.74 20.63 -1.30
CA THR A 109 -7.05 20.78 -1.94
C THR A 109 -7.21 19.82 -3.11
N LEU A 110 -6.16 19.65 -3.93
CA LEU A 110 -6.16 18.71 -5.05
C LEU A 110 -6.28 17.26 -4.57
N ILE A 111 -5.58 16.87 -3.50
CA ILE A 111 -5.69 15.53 -2.90
C ILE A 111 -7.12 15.25 -2.44
N ARG A 112 -7.73 16.21 -1.73
CA ARG A 112 -9.12 16.08 -1.27
C ARG A 112 -10.09 15.88 -2.43
N PHE A 113 -9.95 16.65 -3.51
CA PHE A 113 -10.77 16.48 -4.71
C PHE A 113 -10.55 15.13 -5.37
N GLN A 114 -9.31 14.63 -5.41
CA GLN A 114 -9.02 13.30 -5.94
C GLN A 114 -9.72 12.19 -5.14
N GLU A 115 -9.74 12.29 -3.80
CA GLU A 115 -10.44 11.34 -2.93
C GLU A 115 -11.96 11.40 -3.11
N GLU A 116 -12.54 12.59 -3.25
CA GLU A 116 -13.97 12.77 -3.51
C GLU A 116 -14.39 12.20 -4.86
N LEU A 117 -13.57 12.41 -5.91
CA LEU A 117 -13.81 11.85 -7.24
C LEU A 117 -13.70 10.31 -7.24
N ALA A 118 -12.66 9.76 -6.61
CA ALA A 118 -12.50 8.31 -6.48
C ALA A 118 -13.66 7.66 -5.69
N GLY A 119 -14.13 8.30 -4.62
CA GLY A 119 -15.30 7.85 -3.87
C GLY A 119 -16.61 7.93 -4.68
N SER A 120 -16.74 8.90 -5.58
CA SER A 120 -17.91 9.06 -6.44
C SER A 120 -18.00 7.98 -7.53
N GLU A 121 -16.88 7.61 -8.15
CA GLU A 121 -16.81 6.51 -9.14
C GLU A 121 -17.10 5.15 -8.50
N GLU A 122 -16.66 4.93 -7.26
CA GLU A 122 -16.92 3.70 -6.52
C GLU A 122 -18.40 3.55 -6.11
N LEU A 123 -19.07 4.68 -5.81
CA LEU A 123 -20.52 4.73 -5.56
C LEU A 123 -21.32 4.53 -6.84
N GLU A 124 -20.87 5.10 -7.97
CA GLU A 124 -21.52 4.92 -9.26
C GLU A 124 -21.40 3.46 -9.73
N GLY A 125 -20.21 2.85 -9.65
CA GLY A 125 -19.99 1.44 -9.95
C GLY A 125 -20.82 0.49 -9.08
N LYS A 126 -20.98 0.78 -7.78
CA LYS A 126 -21.87 0.03 -6.87
C LYS A 126 -23.34 0.21 -7.24
N LYS A 127 -23.77 1.41 -7.65
CA LYS A 127 -25.14 1.68 -8.10
C LYS A 127 -25.50 0.87 -9.35
N TYR A 128 -24.60 0.78 -10.33
CA TYR A 128 -24.79 -0.05 -11.53
C TYR A 128 -24.82 -1.55 -11.21
N HIS A 129 -24.04 -2.01 -10.23
CA HIS A 129 -24.09 -3.41 -9.81
C HIS A 129 -25.39 -3.76 -9.07
N LEU A 130 -25.88 -2.88 -8.19
CA LEU A 130 -27.15 -3.08 -7.49
C LEU A 130 -28.36 -3.04 -8.43
N SER A 131 -28.34 -2.23 -9.50
CA SER A 131 -29.42 -2.23 -10.50
C SER A 131 -29.47 -3.53 -11.30
N LEU A 132 -28.32 -4.09 -11.69
CA LEU A 132 -28.25 -5.37 -12.41
C LEU A 132 -28.76 -6.55 -11.56
N VAL A 133 -28.43 -6.57 -10.26
CA VAL A 133 -28.89 -7.62 -9.33
C VAL A 133 -30.40 -7.50 -9.04
N ALA A 134 -30.93 -6.27 -9.03
CA ALA A 134 -32.37 -6.04 -8.86
C ALA A 134 -33.17 -6.54 -10.08
N GLU A 135 -32.70 -6.27 -11.31
CA GLU A 135 -33.33 -6.74 -12.55
C GLU A 135 -33.31 -8.28 -12.69
N GLU A 136 -32.22 -8.94 -12.27
CA GLU A 136 -32.15 -10.41 -12.23
C GLU A 136 -33.11 -11.03 -11.21
N SER A 137 -33.38 -10.34 -10.09
CA SER A 137 -34.29 -10.83 -9.04
C SER A 137 -35.78 -10.70 -9.37
N GLU A 138 -36.15 -9.79 -10.28
CA GLU A 138 -37.52 -9.64 -10.77
C GLU A 138 -37.85 -10.63 -11.91
N SER A 139 -36.86 -11.05 -12.70
CA SER A 139 -36.98 -12.09 -13.73
C SER A 139 -37.35 -13.48 -13.16
N TYR A 140 -36.99 -13.75 -11.90
CA TYR A 140 -37.28 -15.02 -11.21
C TYR A 140 -38.63 -15.04 -10.45
N ARG A 141 -39.45 -13.99 -10.55
CA ARG A 141 -40.76 -13.89 -9.86
C ARG A 141 -41.99 -14.06 -10.76
N THR A 142 -41.78 -14.33 -12.04
CA THR A 142 -42.85 -14.71 -12.98
C THR A 142 -42.67 -16.16 -13.42
N ASP A 143 -43.11 -17.09 -12.56
CA ASP A 143 -43.63 -18.42 -12.92
C ASP A 143 -44.49 -18.95 -11.76
#